data_AF-A0A7Z0IUF8-F1
#
_entry.id   AF-A0A7Z0IUF8-F1
#
_cell.length_a   1.000
_cell.length_b   1.000
_cell.length_c   1.000
_cell.angle_alpha   90.00
_cell.angle_beta   90.00
_cell.angle_gamma   90.00
#
_symmetry.space_group_name_H-M   'P 1'
#
loop_
_entity.id
_entity.type
_entity.pdbx_description
1 polymer ?
#
loop_
_entity_poly.entity_id
_entity_poly.type
_entity_poly.pdbx_seq_one_letter_code
_entity_poly.pdbx_strand_id
1 'polypeptide(L)'
;MSGGELSVGSDAELAGHRARSHLHDGRVVAWTGSYDVPVAVDAEVDRAVPAALATRFGTDRFWERWTRAECVAKLTGRGVLDLVDLMTGADPGGDGRSAGVSLRTVRLAGGIVVSIGTLDAEGSGSRR
;
A
#
# COMPACT_ATOMS: atom_id res chain seq x y z
N MET A 1 -4.89 11.73 -16.47
CA MET A 1 -4.82 10.35 -15.96
C MET A 1 -3.36 10.00 -15.69
N SER A 2 -2.83 10.36 -14.52
CA SER A 2 -1.47 10.01 -14.09
C SER A 2 -1.49 8.64 -13.41
N GLY A 3 -1.49 7.61 -14.25
CA GLY A 3 -1.35 6.19 -13.88
C GLY A 3 -0.16 5.53 -14.58
N GLY A 4 0.87 6.31 -14.94
CA GLY A 4 2.00 5.87 -15.78
C GLY A 4 3.12 5.13 -15.04
N GLU A 5 2.95 4.85 -13.74
CA GLU A 5 4.05 4.39 -12.88
C GLU A 5 3.76 3.06 -12.18
N LEU A 6 2.66 2.38 -12.53
CA LEU A 6 2.34 1.02 -12.07
C LEU A 6 2.25 0.07 -13.26
N SER A 7 2.90 -1.09 -13.14
CA SER A 7 2.78 -2.19 -14.11
C SER A 7 2.26 -3.44 -13.43
N VAL A 8 1.47 -4.22 -14.16
CA VAL A 8 0.96 -5.54 -13.74
C VAL A 8 1.52 -6.58 -14.70
N GLY A 9 2.13 -7.63 -14.18
CA GLY A 9 2.76 -8.69 -14.96
C GLY A 9 3.03 -9.94 -14.14
N SER A 10 3.86 -10.82 -14.63
CA SER A 10 4.41 -11.96 -13.88
C SER A 10 5.58 -11.54 -12.99
N ASP A 11 5.94 -12.40 -12.03
CA ASP A 11 7.13 -12.18 -11.19
C ASP A 11 8.41 -12.07 -12.02
N ALA A 12 8.54 -12.88 -13.08
CA ALA A 12 9.70 -12.85 -13.97
C ALA A 12 9.84 -11.53 -14.73
N GLU A 13 8.74 -11.01 -15.28
CA GLU A 13 8.73 -9.73 -16.02
C GLU A 13 9.08 -8.55 -15.12
N LEU A 14 8.69 -8.59 -13.85
CA LEU A 14 8.82 -7.47 -12.92
C LEU A 14 9.95 -7.65 -11.90
N ALA A 15 10.75 -8.71 -11.96
CA ALA A 15 11.77 -9.05 -10.95
C ALA A 15 12.79 -7.92 -10.68
N GLY A 16 13.05 -7.06 -11.67
CA GLY A 16 13.98 -5.93 -11.55
C GLY A 16 13.45 -4.74 -10.74
N HIS A 17 12.15 -4.68 -10.45
CA HIS A 17 11.55 -3.59 -9.68
C HIS A 17 11.70 -3.82 -8.17
N ARG A 18 12.08 -2.76 -7.45
CA ARG A 18 12.29 -2.84 -5.99
C ARG A 18 10.98 -2.86 -5.21
N ALA A 19 10.03 -2.00 -5.55
CA ALA A 19 8.72 -1.95 -4.92
C ALA A 19 7.71 -2.78 -5.71
N ARG A 20 7.32 -3.92 -5.12
CA ARG A 20 6.44 -4.91 -5.74
C ARG A 20 5.46 -5.48 -4.71
N SER A 21 4.32 -5.97 -5.19
CA SER A 21 3.38 -6.76 -4.41
C SER A 21 2.84 -7.92 -5.26
N HIS A 22 2.79 -9.11 -4.66
CA HIS A 22 2.35 -10.35 -5.29
C HIS A 22 0.88 -10.58 -4.99
N LEU A 23 0.08 -10.72 -6.04
CA LEU A 23 -1.33 -11.04 -5.93
C LEU A 23 -1.51 -12.55 -5.74
N HIS A 24 -2.64 -12.92 -5.14
CA HIS A 24 -2.98 -14.33 -4.87
C HIS A 24 -3.11 -15.20 -6.15
N ASP A 25 -3.26 -14.59 -7.31
CA ASP A 25 -3.41 -15.27 -8.61
C ASP A 25 -2.11 -15.34 -9.41
N GLY A 26 -0.97 -15.03 -8.78
CA GLY A 26 0.36 -15.13 -9.36
C GLY A 26 0.81 -13.90 -10.16
N ARG A 27 -0.07 -12.91 -10.36
CA ARG A 27 0.32 -11.61 -10.90
C ARG A 27 1.12 -10.79 -9.88
N VAL A 28 1.91 -9.87 -10.37
CA VAL A 28 2.70 -8.91 -9.59
C VAL A 28 2.34 -7.50 -10.02
N VAL A 29 2.18 -6.61 -9.05
CA VAL A 29 2.09 -5.16 -9.27
C VAL A 29 3.41 -4.53 -8.86
N ALA A 30 4.00 -3.72 -9.73
CA ALA A 30 5.26 -3.04 -9.48
C ALA A 30 5.19 -1.55 -9.75
N TRP A 31 5.93 -0.76 -8.96
CA TRP A 31 6.21 0.63 -9.29
C TRP A 31 7.30 0.70 -10.37
N THR A 32 7.00 1.40 -11.47
CA THR A 32 7.89 1.58 -12.62
C THR A 32 8.36 3.02 -12.80
N GLY A 33 7.86 3.96 -12.00
CA GLY A 33 8.33 5.35 -11.99
C GLY A 33 9.70 5.51 -11.33
N SER A 34 10.36 6.64 -11.60
CA SER A 34 11.53 7.08 -10.83
C SER A 34 11.11 7.55 -9.43
N TYR A 35 11.96 7.36 -8.42
CA TYR A 35 11.72 7.86 -7.07
C TYR A 35 13.04 8.28 -6.40
N ASP A 36 12.99 9.42 -5.70
CA ASP A 36 14.12 9.93 -4.90
C ASP A 36 14.00 9.55 -3.42
N VAL A 37 12.85 9.01 -3.02
CA VAL A 37 12.54 8.57 -1.64
C VAL A 37 12.07 7.12 -1.64
N PRO A 38 12.23 6.37 -0.53
CA PRO A 38 11.70 5.01 -0.44
C PRO A 38 10.22 4.94 -0.78
N VAL A 39 9.86 4.01 -1.67
CA VAL A 39 8.49 3.75 -2.12
C VAL A 39 8.10 2.32 -1.75
N ALA A 40 6.88 2.14 -1.26
CA ALA A 40 6.25 0.85 -1.04
C ALA A 40 5.00 0.71 -1.90
N VAL A 41 4.83 -0.45 -2.51
CA VAL A 41 3.60 -0.83 -3.20
C VAL A 41 2.99 -2.01 -2.46
N ASP A 42 1.69 -1.94 -2.24
CA ASP A 42 0.91 -3.10 -1.85
C ASP A 42 -0.39 -3.20 -2.65
N ALA A 43 -0.80 -4.41 -2.99
CA ALA A 43 -1.90 -4.63 -3.90
C ALA A 43 -2.67 -5.90 -3.54
N GLU A 44 -4.00 -5.82 -3.63
CA GLU A 44 -4.91 -6.94 -3.43
C GLU A 44 -6.00 -6.97 -4.50
N VAL A 45 -6.43 -8.16 -4.89
CA VAL A 45 -7.63 -8.33 -5.72
C VAL A 45 -8.86 -8.20 -4.84
N ASP A 46 -9.75 -7.27 -5.18
CA ASP A 46 -11.01 -7.05 -4.47
C ASP A 46 -11.88 -8.32 -4.54
N ARG A 47 -11.94 -9.00 -3.40
CA ARG A 47 -12.66 -10.27 -3.22
C ARG A 47 -13.40 -10.27 -1.89
N ALA A 48 -14.22 -11.29 -1.66
CA ALA A 48 -14.86 -11.46 -0.37
C ALA A 48 -13.81 -11.49 0.76
N VAL A 49 -13.98 -10.62 1.76
CA VAL A 49 -13.11 -10.58 2.93
C VAL A 49 -13.30 -11.87 3.72
N PRO A 50 -12.23 -12.61 4.06
CA PRO A 50 -12.34 -13.81 4.88
C PRO A 50 -13.09 -13.55 6.19
N ALA A 51 -13.99 -14.45 6.59
CA ALA A 51 -14.92 -14.24 7.70
C ALA A 51 -14.23 -13.78 9.00
N ALA A 52 -13.10 -14.39 9.36
CA ALA A 52 -12.35 -14.00 10.56
C ALA A 52 -11.82 -12.55 10.50
N LEU A 53 -11.36 -12.11 9.31
CA LEU A 53 -10.92 -10.73 9.09
C LEU A 53 -12.09 -9.76 9.06
N ALA A 54 -13.22 -10.17 8.44
CA ALA A 54 -14.45 -9.39 8.44
C ALA A 54 -15.00 -9.17 9.85
N THR A 55 -15.00 -10.20 10.70
CA THR A 55 -15.40 -10.09 12.11
C THR A 55 -14.47 -9.15 12.89
N ARG A 56 -13.16 -9.21 12.62
CA ARG A 56 -12.17 -8.44 13.36
C ARG A 56 -12.08 -6.97 12.94
N PHE A 57 -12.17 -6.70 11.64
CA PHE A 57 -11.83 -5.40 11.07
C PHE A 57 -12.99 -4.74 10.32
N GLY A 58 -14.11 -5.43 10.13
CA GLY A 58 -15.19 -5.01 9.25
C GLY A 58 -14.85 -5.19 7.77
N THR A 59 -15.86 -5.12 6.91
CA THR A 59 -15.71 -5.28 5.45
C THR A 59 -15.57 -3.95 4.72
N ASP A 60 -15.98 -2.84 5.34
CA ASP A 60 -15.95 -1.54 4.68
C ASP A 60 -14.52 -1.13 4.33
N ARG A 61 -14.34 -0.80 3.05
CA ARG A 61 -13.05 -0.44 2.42
C ARG A 61 -11.88 -1.35 2.85
N PHE A 62 -12.15 -2.63 3.15
CA PHE A 62 -11.19 -3.51 3.81
C PHE A 62 -9.86 -3.60 3.07
N TRP A 63 -9.90 -3.91 1.77
CA TRP A 63 -8.68 -4.07 0.96
C TRP A 63 -7.88 -2.77 0.84
N GLU A 64 -8.54 -1.62 0.84
CA GLU A 64 -7.86 -0.32 0.83
C GLU A 64 -7.17 -0.03 2.16
N ARG A 65 -7.81 -0.34 3.29
CA ARG A 65 -7.17 -0.22 4.61
C ARG A 65 -6.01 -1.20 4.74
N TRP A 66 -6.19 -2.43 4.24
CA TRP A 66 -5.18 -3.49 4.26
C TRP A 66 -3.93 -3.09 3.49
N THR A 67 -4.05 -2.72 2.21
CA THR A 67 -2.91 -2.35 1.38
C THR A 67 -2.20 -1.10 1.92
N ARG A 68 -2.94 -0.14 2.50
CA ARG A 68 -2.36 1.03 3.19
C ARG A 68 -1.53 0.62 4.41
N ALA A 69 -2.06 -0.27 5.25
CA ALA A 69 -1.36 -0.76 6.44
C ALA A 69 -0.06 -1.49 6.06
N GLU A 70 -0.09 -2.31 5.01
CA GLU A 70 1.11 -3.00 4.51
C GLU A 70 2.15 -2.03 3.95
N CYS A 71 1.75 -0.97 3.23
CA CYS A 71 2.68 0.08 2.80
C CYS A 71 3.37 0.76 3.99
N VAL A 72 2.64 1.10 5.06
CA VAL A 72 3.24 1.68 6.27
C VAL A 72 4.21 0.70 6.91
N ALA A 73 3.84 -0.58 7.05
CA ALA A 73 4.72 -1.60 7.62
C ALA A 73 6.02 -1.77 6.81
N LYS A 74 5.92 -1.85 5.48
CA LYS A 74 7.07 -1.94 4.55
C LYS A 74 8.04 -0.76 4.68
N LEU A 75 7.53 0.46 4.85
CA LEU A 75 8.36 1.67 4.92
C LEU A 75 8.96 1.91 6.31
N THR A 76 8.28 1.47 7.36
CA THR A 76 8.68 1.75 8.75
C THR A 76 9.36 0.57 9.45
N GLY A 77 9.42 -0.61 8.80
CA GLY A 77 9.96 -1.84 9.39
C GLY A 77 9.10 -2.42 10.50
N ARG A 78 7.81 -2.05 10.53
CA ARG A 78 6.84 -2.45 11.56
C ARG A 78 6.29 -3.85 11.32
N GLY A 79 5.94 -4.56 12.40
CA GLY A 79 5.56 -5.96 12.40
C GLY A 79 4.05 -6.23 12.43
N VAL A 80 3.65 -7.49 12.63
CA VAL A 80 2.23 -7.92 12.56
C VAL A 80 1.32 -7.28 13.63
N LEU A 81 1.84 -6.97 14.82
CA LEU A 81 1.07 -6.28 15.86
C LEU A 81 0.72 -4.85 15.42
N ASP A 82 1.64 -4.20 14.71
CA ASP A 82 1.41 -2.86 14.19
C ASP A 82 0.36 -2.86 13.06
N LEU A 83 0.27 -3.94 12.26
CA LEU A 83 -0.79 -4.09 11.26
C LEU A 83 -2.18 -4.15 11.88
N VAL A 84 -2.33 -4.81 13.03
CA VAL A 84 -3.61 -4.83 13.76
C VAL A 84 -4.01 -3.41 14.19
N ASP A 85 -3.07 -2.65 14.75
CA ASP A 85 -3.31 -1.28 15.18
C ASP A 85 -3.63 -0.36 13.98
N LEU A 86 -2.90 -0.50 12.87
CA LEU A 86 -3.16 0.24 11.63
C LEU A 86 -4.54 -0.08 11.04
N MET A 87 -4.98 -1.33 11.11
CA MET A 87 -6.28 -1.77 10.59
C MET A 87 -7.47 -1.38 11.48
N THR A 88 -7.22 -1.12 12.77
CA THR A 88 -8.24 -0.74 13.76
C THR A 88 -8.23 0.76 14.09
N GLY A 89 -7.19 1.48 13.68
CA GLY A 89 -7.05 2.92 13.85
C GLY A 89 -8.12 3.72 13.11
N ALA A 90 -8.52 4.83 13.72
CA ALA A 90 -9.53 5.74 13.20
C ALA A 90 -8.96 6.67 12.12
N ASP A 91 -8.64 6.15 10.93
CA ASP A 91 -8.69 6.98 9.72
C ASP A 91 -9.00 6.15 8.45
N PRO A 92 -10.28 6.04 8.05
CA PRO A 92 -10.69 5.31 6.86
C PRO A 92 -10.52 6.08 5.54
N GLY A 93 -10.07 7.34 5.54
CA GLY A 93 -10.08 8.16 4.32
C GLY A 93 -9.43 9.53 4.38
N GLY A 94 -8.76 9.90 5.46
CA GLY A 94 -7.97 11.12 5.55
C GLY A 94 -6.56 10.93 5.02
N ASP A 95 -5.99 12.03 4.54
CA ASP A 95 -4.56 12.21 4.27
C ASP A 95 -3.74 12.25 5.58
N GLY A 96 -4.21 11.52 6.61
CA GLY A 96 -3.64 11.42 7.93
C GLY A 96 -2.28 10.77 7.86
N ARG A 97 -1.25 11.62 7.87
CA ARG A 97 0.16 11.30 8.12
C ARG A 97 0.27 10.27 9.24
N SER A 98 0.38 9.00 8.89
CA SER A 98 0.87 7.99 9.81
C SER A 98 2.38 8.00 9.71
N ALA A 99 3.06 8.47 10.77
CA ALA A 99 4.52 8.34 10.91
C ALA A 99 5.37 8.85 9.72
N GLY A 100 4.99 9.97 9.11
CA GLY A 100 5.75 10.53 7.98
C GLY A 100 5.64 9.71 6.70
N VAL A 101 4.56 8.96 6.52
CA VAL A 101 4.24 8.24 5.26
C VAL A 101 3.08 8.95 4.55
N SER A 102 3.29 9.30 3.28
CA SER A 102 2.22 9.72 2.36
C SER A 102 1.67 8.50 1.62
N LEU A 103 0.34 8.37 1.55
CA LEU A 103 -0.34 7.21 0.98
C LEU A 103 -1.35 7.62 -0.10
N ARG A 104 -1.31 6.93 -1.24
CA ARG A 104 -2.32 7.02 -2.31
C ARG A 104 -2.85 5.64 -2.64
N THR A 105 -4.16 5.50 -2.77
CA THR A 105 -4.80 4.27 -3.28
C THR A 105 -5.36 4.50 -4.67
N VAL A 106 -5.15 3.55 -5.58
CA VAL A 106 -5.73 3.52 -6.92
C VAL A 106 -6.35 2.15 -7.19
N ARG A 107 -7.30 2.10 -8.12
CA ARG A 107 -7.89 0.86 -8.60
C ARG A 107 -7.47 0.62 -10.04
N LEU A 108 -6.94 -0.57 -10.32
CA LEU A 108 -6.56 -1.01 -11.66
C LEU A 108 -7.62 -1.97 -12.23
N ALA A 109 -7.49 -2.28 -13.53
CA ALA A 109 -8.34 -3.29 -14.17
C ALA A 109 -8.26 -4.65 -13.46
N GLY A 110 -9.35 -5.42 -13.53
CA GLY A 110 -9.44 -6.73 -12.85
C GLY A 110 -9.62 -6.64 -11.33
N GLY A 111 -10.12 -5.50 -10.83
CA GLY A 111 -10.48 -5.33 -9.42
C GLY A 111 -9.29 -5.19 -8.48
N ILE A 112 -8.10 -4.83 -8.97
CA ILE A 112 -6.91 -4.70 -8.14
C ILE A 112 -6.97 -3.36 -7.40
N VAL A 113 -6.95 -3.41 -6.07
CA VAL A 113 -6.77 -2.27 -5.18
C VAL A 113 -5.28 -2.15 -4.89
N VAL A 114 -4.68 -0.99 -5.19
CA VAL A 114 -3.24 -0.77 -5.01
C VAL A 114 -3.03 0.45 -4.14
N SER A 115 -2.27 0.31 -3.05
CA SER A 115 -1.73 1.42 -2.29
C SER A 115 -0.26 1.65 -2.64
N ILE A 116 0.09 2.92 -2.72
CA ILE A 116 1.45 3.41 -2.90
C ILE A 116 1.77 4.26 -1.68
N GLY A 117 2.88 3.96 -1.02
CA GLY A 117 3.39 4.75 0.09
C GLY A 117 4.77 5.33 -0.24
N THR A 118 5.03 6.56 0.22
CA THR A 118 6.38 7.15 0.22
C THR A 118 6.66 7.75 1.58
N LEU A 119 7.93 7.72 2.02
CA LEU A 119 8.33 8.54 3.15
C LEU A 119 8.29 10.02 2.76
N ASP A 120 7.69 10.84 3.60
CA ASP A 120 7.84 12.29 3.55
C ASP A 120 9.34 12.59 3.61
N ALA A 121 9.86 13.44 2.72
CA ALA A 121 11.20 13.96 2.89
C ALA A 121 11.27 14.58 4.28
N GLU A 122 12.22 14.15 5.13
CA GLU A 122 12.37 14.74 6.46
C GLU A 122 12.31 16.24 6.34
N GLY A 123 11.38 16.85 7.09
CA GLY A 123 11.11 18.26 7.00
C GLY A 123 12.43 19.00 7.01
N SER A 124 12.63 19.84 6.00
CA SER A 124 13.60 20.92 6.04
C SER A 124 13.20 21.79 7.24
N GLY A 125 13.63 21.37 8.42
CA GLY A 125 13.48 22.09 9.65
C GLY A 125 14.30 23.34 9.46
N SER A 126 13.62 24.42 9.07
CA SER A 126 14.13 25.77 9.15
C SER A 126 14.55 25.99 10.60
N ARG A 127 15.81 25.69 10.93
CA ARG A 127 16.52 26.33 12.04
C ARG A 127 16.60 27.81 11.67
N ARG A 128 15.68 28.58 12.23
CA ARG A 128 15.89 30.01 12.46
C ARG A 128 16.16 30.19 13.94
#